data_AF-A0A9D1ZXD6-F1
#
_entry.id   AF-A0A9D1ZXD6-F1
#
_cell.length_a   1.000
_cell.length_b   1.000
_cell.length_c   1.000
_cell.angle_alpha   90.00
_cell.angle_beta   90.00
_cell.angle_gamma   90.00
#
_symmetry.space_group_name_H-M   'P 1'
#
loop_
_entity.id
_entity.type
_entity.pdbx_description
1 polymer ?
#
loop_
_entity_poly.entity_id
_entity_poly.type
_entity_poly.pdbx_seq_one_letter_code
_entity_poly.pdbx_strand_id
1 'polypeptide(L)'
;MVMKTYFKSILRSFRRNTAKLISLAVIMLLGIAFVSGLGTLSPTVLDSLNAELTEQNAPDLIVKSESASGFTAEQLSQLEELSYVGAAESLTVMDMEDGGSNTRVYVYSSFETEINRLNVEGRLPQAAGEILAERQNNESLPLAVGDTVSVMGMEFKIVGLVSNPLIFDRLGEPDMLAQEPLERILYLSSEYLPISLPTPDAYVRIAGLEERDIFSDEYQDAAAETAAALSAELGEGFTVLTLQENKSVATAESYCEKVSVIAAVFPVFFILVAALVVMTTMTRMIEEERAIIGCLRSLGAGDGKILFKYLFMAAVCCIVAAALGFALGLTVLPAAILPAFDTVFFMPAAAGMLHPLMGIVSAAAMFAVVLAVTAGVCKGRLREQPSQLLVPRAPKPGKRILLERIGFVWDRLSFKYKSSIRNIFRYKKHLVMTVVSVAGSTALAFAGFGLWNVSGSVDGGTFAGFEDSLKPISFVVIAFALLLCVFVIYNLTNMNIGERKREIATLAVLGYRGRKILGYIYREIMMMAAAGAVLGVGLGCALLWCVLGYLDFGSLADVRWYSYLASFALVLLFAGITDLLLSPKILRIDMAESLKANE
;
A
#
# COMPACT_ATOMS: atom_id res chain seq x y z
N MET A 1 16.20 -47.24 -2.48
CA MET A 1 17.32 -46.67 -3.27
C MET A 1 16.87 -45.60 -4.29
N VAL A 2 15.84 -45.88 -5.11
CA VAL A 2 15.33 -44.98 -6.18
C VAL A 2 14.84 -43.61 -5.66
N MET A 3 14.13 -43.56 -4.53
CA MET A 3 13.60 -42.31 -3.95
C MET A 3 14.72 -41.37 -3.46
N LYS A 4 15.81 -41.92 -2.93
CA LYS A 4 17.00 -41.17 -2.48
C LYS A 4 17.74 -40.53 -3.66
N THR A 5 17.85 -41.24 -4.78
CA THR A 5 18.43 -40.73 -6.04
C THR A 5 17.57 -39.64 -6.67
N TYR A 6 16.25 -39.78 -6.61
CA TYR A 6 15.30 -38.77 -7.10
C TYR A 6 15.41 -37.44 -6.34
N PHE A 7 15.42 -37.47 -5.00
CA PHE A 7 15.62 -36.27 -4.20
C PHE A 7 16.99 -35.61 -4.42
N LYS A 8 18.05 -36.42 -4.59
CA LYS A 8 19.39 -35.91 -4.93
C LYS A 8 19.40 -35.19 -6.29
N SER A 9 18.60 -35.66 -7.25
CA SER A 9 18.39 -35.01 -8.54
C SER A 9 17.64 -33.67 -8.42
N ILE A 10 16.62 -33.60 -7.56
CA ILE A 10 15.90 -32.34 -7.25
C ILE A 10 16.89 -31.32 -6.67
N LEU A 11 17.68 -31.70 -5.66
CA LEU A 11 18.64 -30.81 -5.02
C LEU A 11 19.72 -30.31 -5.99
N ARG A 12 20.18 -31.17 -6.90
CA ARG A 12 21.12 -30.80 -7.95
C ARG A 12 20.50 -29.81 -8.96
N SER A 13 19.23 -30.00 -9.31
CA SER A 13 18.47 -29.08 -10.17
C SER A 13 18.28 -27.72 -9.49
N PHE A 14 18.00 -27.69 -8.18
CA PHE A 14 17.95 -26.46 -7.39
C PHE A 14 19.25 -25.67 -7.48
N ARG A 15 20.40 -26.33 -7.25
CA ARG A 15 21.73 -25.71 -7.35
C ARG A 15 22.07 -25.19 -8.74
N ARG A 16 21.59 -25.87 -9.79
CA ARG A 16 21.83 -25.42 -11.18
C ARG A 16 20.99 -24.20 -11.56
N ASN A 17 19.78 -24.09 -11.01
CA ASN A 17 18.81 -23.05 -11.38
C ASN A 17 18.69 -21.93 -10.34
N THR A 18 19.61 -21.81 -9.38
CA THR A 18 19.54 -20.86 -8.25
C THR A 18 19.22 -19.44 -8.67
N ALA A 19 19.90 -18.90 -9.68
CA ALA A 19 19.66 -17.52 -10.13
C ALA A 19 18.21 -17.26 -10.58
N LYS A 20 17.55 -18.26 -11.18
CA LYS A 20 16.14 -18.15 -11.63
C LYS A 20 15.18 -18.28 -10.46
N LEU A 21 15.49 -19.19 -9.53
CA LEU A 21 14.69 -19.41 -8.31
C LEU A 21 14.77 -18.22 -7.36
N ILE A 22 15.95 -17.61 -7.23
CA ILE A 22 16.13 -16.37 -6.46
C ILE A 22 15.31 -15.25 -7.10
N SER A 23 15.39 -15.07 -8.42
CA SER A 23 14.59 -14.06 -9.11
C SER A 23 13.08 -14.27 -8.89
N LEU A 24 12.60 -15.51 -8.97
CA LEU A 24 11.21 -15.85 -8.65
C LEU A 24 10.85 -15.55 -7.19
N ALA A 25 11.69 -15.98 -6.25
CA ALA A 25 11.49 -15.77 -4.82
C ALA A 25 11.48 -14.28 -4.46
N VAL A 26 12.34 -13.47 -5.07
CA VAL A 26 12.38 -12.02 -4.80
C VAL A 26 11.12 -11.31 -5.29
N ILE A 27 10.57 -11.68 -6.45
CA ILE A 27 9.34 -11.06 -6.96
C ILE A 27 8.14 -11.40 -6.05
N MET A 28 8.07 -12.65 -5.59
CA MET A 28 7.09 -13.08 -4.60
C MET A 28 7.28 -12.36 -3.27
N LEU A 29 8.51 -12.23 -2.81
CA LEU A 29 8.88 -11.53 -1.57
C LEU A 29 8.44 -10.06 -1.65
N LEU A 30 8.73 -9.36 -2.75
CA LEU A 30 8.34 -7.96 -2.92
C LEU A 30 6.81 -7.79 -2.92
N GLY A 31 6.08 -8.67 -3.61
CA GLY A 31 4.61 -8.63 -3.59
C GLY A 31 4.03 -8.87 -2.20
N ILE A 32 4.51 -9.90 -1.48
CA ILE A 32 4.03 -10.23 -0.13
C ILE A 32 4.43 -9.15 0.87
N ALA A 33 5.66 -8.65 0.83
CA ALA A 33 6.13 -7.59 1.70
C ALA A 33 5.29 -6.32 1.54
N PHE A 34 5.06 -5.92 0.29
CA PHE A 34 4.26 -4.74 -0.01
C PHE A 34 2.81 -4.86 0.50
N VAL A 35 2.14 -5.98 0.19
CA VAL A 35 0.74 -6.19 0.59
C VAL A 35 0.58 -6.37 2.10
N SER A 36 1.42 -7.18 2.73
CA SER A 36 1.37 -7.36 4.20
C SER A 36 1.68 -6.06 4.94
N GLY A 37 2.63 -5.28 4.42
CA GLY A 37 3.03 -4.01 5.01
C GLY A 37 1.98 -2.90 4.88
N LEU A 38 1.34 -2.74 3.71
CA LEU A 38 0.24 -1.78 3.58
C LEU A 38 -1.05 -2.25 4.26
N GLY A 39 -1.34 -3.55 4.18
CA GLY A 39 -2.57 -4.12 4.72
C GLY A 39 -2.66 -4.12 6.25
N THR A 40 -1.54 -3.95 6.96
CA THR A 40 -1.54 -3.80 8.42
C THR A 40 -1.72 -2.35 8.87
N LEU A 41 -1.58 -1.35 7.99
CA LEU A 41 -1.58 0.05 8.40
C LEU A 41 -2.93 0.48 8.98
N SER A 42 -4.01 0.35 8.21
CA SER A 42 -5.34 0.78 8.66
C SER A 42 -5.77 0.07 9.96
N PRO A 43 -5.68 -1.28 10.07
CA PRO A 43 -6.01 -1.96 11.32
C PRO A 43 -5.15 -1.50 12.50
N THR A 44 -3.84 -1.31 12.32
CA THR A 44 -2.97 -0.84 13.41
C THR A 44 -3.32 0.58 13.86
N VAL A 45 -3.70 1.47 12.94
CA VAL A 45 -4.16 2.82 13.29
C VAL A 45 -5.47 2.76 14.06
N LEU A 46 -6.47 2.04 13.55
CA LEU A 46 -7.79 1.93 14.18
C LEU A 46 -7.73 1.24 15.54
N ASP A 47 -6.93 0.17 15.70
CA ASP A 47 -6.70 -0.48 16.99
C ASP A 47 -6.09 0.47 18.02
N SER A 48 -5.15 1.32 17.58
CA SER A 48 -4.49 2.28 18.46
C SER A 48 -5.47 3.34 18.94
N LEU A 49 -6.32 3.86 18.03
CA LEU A 49 -7.40 4.78 18.38
C LEU A 49 -8.44 4.12 19.27
N ASN A 50 -8.83 2.87 18.97
CA ASN A 50 -9.79 2.12 19.77
C ASN A 50 -9.30 1.94 21.21
N ALA A 51 -8.02 1.58 21.38
CA ALA A 51 -7.42 1.42 22.69
C ALA A 51 -7.45 2.74 23.49
N GLU A 52 -7.11 3.87 22.88
CA GLU A 52 -7.13 5.18 23.54
C GLU A 52 -8.56 5.65 23.86
N LEU A 53 -9.50 5.55 22.91
CA LEU A 53 -10.90 5.92 23.10
C LEU A 53 -11.57 5.08 24.20
N THR A 54 -11.25 3.77 24.25
CA THR A 54 -11.76 2.88 25.29
C THR A 54 -11.14 3.19 26.66
N GLU A 55 -9.82 3.44 26.72
CA GLU A 55 -9.13 3.79 27.97
C GLU A 55 -9.66 5.10 28.58
N GLN A 56 -9.95 6.09 27.73
CA GLN A 56 -10.48 7.39 28.13
C GLN A 56 -12.02 7.41 28.26
N ASN A 57 -12.67 6.25 28.09
CA ASN A 57 -14.11 6.08 28.17
C ASN A 57 -14.88 7.11 27.31
N ALA A 58 -14.47 7.25 26.06
CA ALA A 58 -15.10 8.16 25.09
C ALA A 58 -16.62 7.88 24.98
N PRO A 59 -17.45 8.90 24.74
CA PRO A 59 -18.89 8.73 24.58
C PRO A 59 -19.22 7.89 23.35
N ASP A 60 -20.29 7.10 23.44
CA ASP A 60 -20.84 6.41 22.27
C ASP A 60 -21.71 7.36 21.43
N LEU A 61 -22.45 8.24 22.12
CA LEU A 61 -23.32 9.24 21.51
C LEU A 61 -23.06 10.64 22.09
N ILE A 62 -23.15 11.64 21.22
CA ILE A 62 -23.10 13.06 21.55
C ILE A 62 -24.45 13.67 21.22
N VAL A 63 -25.24 13.99 22.26
CA VAL A 63 -26.56 14.60 22.09
C VAL A 63 -26.45 16.10 22.24
N LYS A 64 -26.94 16.84 21.24
CA LYS A 64 -26.92 18.30 21.21
C LYS A 64 -28.35 18.85 21.27
N SER A 65 -28.59 19.75 22.21
CA SER A 65 -29.82 20.52 22.30
C SER A 65 -29.76 21.72 21.37
N GLU A 66 -30.81 21.91 20.57
CA GLU A 66 -30.97 23.10 19.72
C GLU A 66 -31.53 24.30 20.51
N SER A 67 -31.93 24.08 21.77
CA SER A 67 -32.44 25.15 22.63
C SER A 67 -31.30 26.00 23.19
N ALA A 68 -31.48 27.31 23.17
CA ALA A 68 -30.57 28.26 23.82
C ALA A 68 -30.45 28.06 25.35
N SER A 69 -31.41 27.37 25.98
CA SER A 69 -31.36 27.01 27.40
C SER A 69 -30.59 25.71 27.69
N GLY A 70 -30.23 24.93 26.68
CA GLY A 70 -29.70 23.58 26.83
C GLY A 70 -30.69 22.60 27.46
N PHE A 71 -30.17 21.48 27.96
CA PHE A 71 -30.94 20.45 28.66
C PHE A 71 -31.47 20.93 30.02
N THR A 72 -32.70 20.57 30.35
CA THR A 72 -33.23 20.74 31.71
C THR A 72 -32.78 19.58 32.61
N ALA A 73 -32.75 19.81 33.93
CA ALA A 73 -32.43 18.74 34.89
C ALA A 73 -33.39 17.54 34.77
N GLU A 74 -34.67 17.78 34.48
CA GLU A 74 -35.67 16.72 34.25
C GLU A 74 -35.34 15.89 33.00
N GLN A 75 -34.89 16.54 31.91
CA GLN A 75 -34.49 15.86 30.68
C GLN A 75 -33.22 15.02 30.87
N LEU A 76 -32.25 15.51 31.64
CA LEU A 76 -31.03 14.74 31.96
C LEU A 76 -31.37 13.51 32.81
N SER A 77 -32.21 13.66 33.83
CA SER A 77 -32.66 12.51 34.64
C SER A 77 -33.46 11.49 33.81
N GLN A 78 -34.30 11.95 32.87
CA GLN A 78 -35.00 11.05 31.95
C GLN A 78 -34.04 10.26 31.07
N LEU A 79 -32.95 10.90 30.62
CA LEU A 79 -31.94 10.26 29.77
C LEU A 79 -31.17 9.17 30.55
N GLU A 80 -30.84 9.42 31.81
CA GLU A 80 -30.20 8.45 32.71
C GLU A 80 -31.11 7.26 33.09
N GLU A 81 -32.44 7.46 33.09
CA GLU A 81 -33.42 6.41 33.43
C GLU A 81 -33.65 5.40 32.29
N LEU A 82 -33.17 5.67 31.08
CA LEU A 82 -33.32 4.79 29.92
C LEU A 82 -32.52 3.50 30.09
N SER A 83 -33.16 2.35 29.89
CA SER A 83 -32.57 1.04 30.18
C SER A 83 -31.35 0.67 29.32
N TYR A 84 -31.18 1.34 28.19
CA TYR A 84 -30.06 1.16 27.27
C TYR A 84 -28.97 2.23 27.44
N VAL A 85 -29.18 3.23 28.30
CA VAL A 85 -28.16 4.22 28.67
C VAL A 85 -27.42 3.70 29.90
N GLY A 86 -26.10 3.55 29.78
CA GLY A 86 -25.23 3.14 30.88
C GLY A 86 -24.82 4.31 31.77
N ALA A 87 -24.49 5.45 31.17
CA ALA A 87 -24.14 6.68 31.85
C ALA A 87 -24.41 7.89 30.93
N ALA A 88 -24.72 9.04 31.52
CA ALA A 88 -24.88 10.29 30.80
C ALA A 88 -24.30 11.46 31.58
N GLU A 89 -23.60 12.36 30.90
CA GLU A 89 -23.04 13.57 31.50
C GLU A 89 -23.25 14.77 30.60
N SER A 90 -23.79 15.85 31.16
CA SER A 90 -23.99 17.10 30.44
C SER A 90 -22.78 18.03 30.58
N LEU A 91 -22.45 18.75 29.52
CA LEU A 91 -21.42 19.78 29.52
C LEU A 91 -21.80 20.96 28.64
N THR A 92 -21.03 22.05 28.75
CA THR A 92 -21.17 23.20 27.86
C THR A 92 -20.05 23.20 26.85
N VAL A 93 -20.41 23.20 25.55
CA VAL A 93 -19.49 23.51 24.47
C VAL A 93 -19.98 24.79 23.81
N MET A 94 -19.10 25.78 23.71
CA MET A 94 -19.40 27.03 23.03
C MET A 94 -18.19 27.55 22.30
N ASP A 95 -18.44 28.09 21.11
CA ASP A 95 -17.45 28.79 20.31
C ASP A 95 -17.64 30.28 20.47
N MET A 96 -16.54 31.00 20.66
CA MET A 96 -16.56 32.44 20.84
C MET A 96 -15.31 33.08 20.23
N GLU A 97 -15.47 34.29 19.74
CA GLU A 97 -14.35 35.16 19.41
C GLU A 97 -13.95 35.94 20.67
N ASP A 98 -12.75 35.67 21.20
CA ASP A 98 -12.18 36.45 22.31
C ASP A 98 -10.76 36.91 21.95
N GLY A 99 -10.49 38.20 22.16
CA GLY A 99 -9.18 38.79 21.84
C GLY A 99 -8.76 38.75 20.37
N GLY A 100 -9.70 38.54 19.44
CA GLY A 100 -9.43 38.38 18.00
C GLY A 100 -9.00 36.96 17.59
N SER A 101 -9.15 35.99 18.49
CA SER A 101 -8.93 34.56 18.24
C SER A 101 -10.22 33.76 18.39
N ASN A 102 -10.47 32.85 17.44
CA ASN A 102 -11.59 31.94 17.50
C ASN A 102 -11.32 30.80 18.49
N THR A 103 -12.10 30.73 19.57
CA THR A 103 -11.82 29.88 20.74
C THR A 103 -13.02 29.00 21.08
N ARG A 104 -12.79 27.68 21.20
CA ARG A 104 -13.78 26.75 21.76
C ARG A 104 -13.54 26.55 23.24
N VAL A 105 -14.61 26.64 24.01
CA VAL A 105 -14.59 26.48 25.47
C VAL A 105 -15.46 25.29 25.85
N TYR A 106 -14.84 24.29 26.47
CA TYR A 106 -15.51 23.18 27.12
C TYR A 106 -15.66 23.49 28.62
N VAL A 107 -16.88 23.50 29.13
CA VAL A 107 -17.16 23.68 30.56
C VAL A 107 -17.73 22.39 31.11
N TYR A 108 -16.93 21.73 31.93
CA TYR A 108 -17.30 20.52 32.66
C TYR A 108 -17.98 20.87 33.98
N SER A 109 -18.86 20.01 34.47
CA SER A 109 -19.39 20.11 35.84
C SER A 109 -18.25 19.97 36.86
N SER A 110 -17.43 18.93 36.68
CA SER A 110 -16.17 18.64 37.34
C SER A 110 -15.24 17.93 36.36
N PHE A 111 -13.93 18.02 36.57
CA PHE A 111 -12.96 17.24 35.79
C PHE A 111 -12.86 15.77 36.24
N GLU A 112 -13.49 15.40 37.36
CA GLU A 112 -13.67 14.00 37.79
C GLU A 112 -14.85 13.34 37.06
N THR A 113 -14.83 13.36 35.73
CA THR A 113 -15.88 12.80 34.87
C THR A 113 -15.73 11.28 34.68
N GLU A 114 -16.86 10.58 34.59
CA GLU A 114 -16.89 9.17 34.20
C GLU A 114 -16.75 9.00 32.68
N ILE A 115 -17.26 9.95 31.87
CA ILE A 115 -17.28 9.90 30.40
C ILE A 115 -16.29 10.91 29.80
N ASN A 116 -15.54 10.52 28.77
CA ASN A 116 -14.57 11.39 28.09
C ASN A 116 -13.47 11.92 29.03
N ARG A 117 -12.79 11.01 29.73
CA ARG A 117 -11.71 11.34 30.68
C ARG A 117 -10.55 12.00 29.95
N LEU A 118 -10.29 13.25 30.30
CA LEU A 118 -9.22 14.05 29.71
C LEU A 118 -7.85 13.57 30.20
N ASN A 119 -6.90 13.39 29.28
CA ASN A 119 -5.50 13.14 29.63
C ASN A 119 -4.79 14.47 29.91
N VAL A 120 -4.40 14.71 31.16
CA VAL A 120 -3.86 16.01 31.61
C VAL A 120 -2.38 15.92 31.94
N GLU A 121 -1.57 16.69 31.22
CA GLU A 121 -0.19 16.98 31.56
C GLU A 121 -0.11 18.21 32.47
N GLY A 122 0.38 18.03 33.69
CA GLY A 122 0.44 19.10 34.70
C GLY A 122 -0.50 18.82 35.86
N ARG A 123 -1.35 19.78 36.22
CA ARG A 123 -2.35 19.61 37.28
C ARG A 123 -3.73 20.08 36.84
N LEU A 124 -4.76 19.48 37.45
CA LEU A 124 -6.12 19.98 37.33
C LEU A 124 -6.28 21.35 38.03
N PRO A 125 -7.20 22.21 37.57
CA PRO A 125 -7.61 23.43 38.27
C PRO A 125 -8.10 23.13 39.68
N GLN A 126 -7.70 23.96 40.65
CA GLN A 126 -8.07 23.81 42.07
C GLN A 126 -8.75 25.07 42.63
N ALA A 127 -8.73 26.17 41.89
CA ALA A 127 -9.26 27.45 42.31
C ALA A 127 -9.83 28.25 41.12
N ALA A 128 -10.68 29.23 41.43
CA ALA A 128 -11.14 30.21 40.46
C ALA A 128 -9.96 30.98 39.84
N GLY A 129 -10.04 31.21 38.52
CA GLY A 129 -8.96 31.82 37.73
C GLY A 129 -7.93 30.83 37.18
N GLU A 130 -8.16 29.52 37.28
CA GLU A 130 -7.32 28.48 36.67
C GLU A 130 -8.06 27.77 35.55
N ILE A 131 -7.36 27.47 34.45
CA ILE A 131 -7.92 26.84 33.24
C ILE A 131 -6.95 25.79 32.68
N LEU A 132 -7.48 24.86 31.89
CA LEU A 132 -6.68 23.95 31.08
C LEU A 132 -6.73 24.37 29.61
N ALA A 133 -5.67 24.10 28.87
CA ALA A 133 -5.60 24.35 27.43
C ALA A 133 -5.40 23.04 26.67
N GLU A 134 -6.03 22.89 25.51
CA GLU A 134 -5.79 21.78 24.60
C GLU A 134 -4.33 21.79 24.14
N ARG A 135 -3.67 20.64 24.12
CA ARG A 135 -2.31 20.46 23.64
C ARG A 135 -2.28 20.43 22.13
N GLN A 136 -3.27 19.77 21.54
CA GLN A 136 -3.26 19.28 20.18
C GLN A 136 -3.63 20.35 19.14
N ASN A 137 -4.41 21.37 19.49
CA ASN A 137 -4.91 22.37 18.53
C ASN A 137 -4.36 23.80 18.74
N ASN A 138 -3.02 23.95 18.88
CA ASN A 138 -2.37 25.24 19.16
C ASN A 138 -1.22 25.60 18.18
N GLU A 139 -1.14 25.02 16.97
CA GLU A 139 0.02 25.29 16.09
C GLU A 139 0.15 26.77 15.67
N SER A 140 -0.96 27.49 15.53
CA SER A 140 -0.97 28.93 15.25
C SER A 140 -0.70 29.80 16.49
N LEU A 141 -1.06 29.31 17.68
CA LEU A 141 -1.00 30.06 18.94
C LEU A 141 -0.59 29.14 20.11
N PRO A 142 0.71 28.81 20.24
CA PRO A 142 1.18 27.84 21.22
C PRO A 142 0.95 28.33 22.65
N LEU A 143 0.10 27.62 23.40
CA LEU A 143 -0.17 27.86 24.81
C LEU A 143 0.69 26.94 25.69
N ALA A 144 1.30 27.50 26.73
CA ALA A 144 2.08 26.75 27.71
C ALA A 144 1.51 26.87 29.13
N VAL A 145 1.86 25.90 29.97
CA VAL A 145 1.54 25.97 31.40
C VAL A 145 2.20 27.20 32.02
N GLY A 146 1.40 28.03 32.68
CA GLY A 146 1.81 29.30 33.28
C GLY A 146 1.37 30.53 32.50
N ASP A 147 0.97 30.40 31.24
CA ASP A 147 0.45 31.50 30.44
C ASP A 147 -0.90 31.98 30.98
N THR A 148 -1.23 33.24 30.70
CA THR A 148 -2.50 33.87 31.12
C THR A 148 -3.33 34.18 29.90
N VAL A 149 -4.61 33.85 29.95
CA VAL A 149 -5.54 33.97 28.84
C VAL A 149 -6.84 34.64 29.29
N SER A 150 -7.39 35.53 28.47
CA SER A 150 -8.75 36.02 28.65
C SER A 150 -9.73 35.02 28.06
N VAL A 151 -10.81 34.74 28.79
CA VAL A 151 -11.99 34.01 28.32
C VAL A 151 -13.21 34.64 28.98
N MET A 152 -14.25 34.99 28.21
CA MET A 152 -15.48 35.62 28.73
C MET A 152 -15.23 36.91 29.54
N GLY A 153 -14.19 37.66 29.18
CA GLY A 153 -13.79 38.88 29.89
C GLY A 153 -13.16 38.66 31.27
N MET A 154 -12.79 37.42 31.61
CA MET A 154 -12.07 37.05 32.83
C MET A 154 -10.67 36.54 32.48
N GLU A 155 -9.68 36.86 33.31
CA GLU A 155 -8.32 36.35 33.14
C GLU A 155 -8.15 35.01 33.87
N PHE A 156 -7.63 34.01 33.16
CA PHE A 156 -7.31 32.69 33.67
C PHE A 156 -5.85 32.35 33.46
N LYS A 157 -5.26 31.65 34.42
CA LYS A 157 -3.92 31.05 34.31
C LYS A 157 -4.01 29.60 33.86
N ILE A 158 -3.24 29.24 32.84
CA ILE A 158 -3.16 27.86 32.35
C ILE A 158 -2.34 27.02 33.35
N VAL A 159 -2.94 25.98 33.92
CA VAL A 159 -2.32 25.12 34.94
C VAL A 159 -1.96 23.72 34.45
N GLY A 160 -2.48 23.33 33.29
CA GLY A 160 -2.20 22.06 32.65
C GLY A 160 -2.56 22.09 31.17
N LEU A 161 -1.97 21.17 30.41
CA LEU A 161 -2.31 20.90 29.02
C LEU A 161 -3.12 19.61 28.96
N VAL A 162 -4.16 19.60 28.14
CA VAL A 162 -5.09 18.49 27.98
C VAL A 162 -4.89 17.87 26.59
N SER A 163 -4.98 16.55 26.49
CA SER A 163 -5.28 15.85 25.23
C SER A 163 -6.69 15.28 25.35
N ASN A 164 -7.63 15.82 24.57
CA ASN A 164 -9.00 15.30 24.51
C ASN A 164 -9.09 14.16 23.49
N PRO A 165 -9.62 12.98 23.86
CA PRO A 165 -9.65 11.81 22.96
C PRO A 165 -10.54 12.02 21.74
N LEU A 166 -11.43 13.01 21.77
CA LEU A 166 -12.32 13.36 20.65
C LEU A 166 -11.69 14.38 19.68
N ILE A 167 -10.49 14.88 19.98
CA ILE A 167 -9.82 15.93 19.22
C ILE A 167 -8.39 15.50 18.98
N PHE A 168 -8.15 14.82 17.86
CA PHE A 168 -6.82 14.35 17.47
C PHE A 168 -6.48 14.62 16.01
N ASP A 169 -7.33 15.32 15.27
CA ASP A 169 -7.01 15.87 13.94
C ASP A 169 -6.09 17.11 14.07
N ARG A 170 -4.91 17.05 13.46
CA ARG A 170 -3.93 18.17 13.43
C ARG A 170 -4.36 19.33 12.54
N LEU A 171 -5.35 19.13 11.68
CA LEU A 171 -5.90 20.19 10.84
C LEU A 171 -6.81 21.16 11.61
N GLY A 172 -7.03 20.88 12.89
CA GLY A 172 -7.81 21.69 13.82
C GLY A 172 -9.31 21.50 13.66
N GLU A 173 -10.07 21.86 14.69
CA GLU A 173 -11.53 21.74 14.68
C GLU A 173 -12.16 23.00 14.05
N PRO A 174 -13.20 22.89 13.19
CA PRO A 174 -13.90 24.06 12.68
C PRO A 174 -14.79 24.66 13.77
N ASP A 175 -14.93 25.98 13.75
CA ASP A 175 -15.94 26.71 14.50
C ASP A 175 -17.34 26.30 14.05
N MET A 176 -18.22 26.05 15.02
CA MET A 176 -19.62 25.68 14.83
C MET A 176 -20.42 26.75 14.06
N LEU A 177 -20.02 28.03 14.14
CA LEU A 177 -20.74 29.15 13.51
C LEU A 177 -20.09 29.59 12.19
N ALA A 178 -18.78 29.83 12.18
CA ALA A 178 -18.08 30.43 11.04
C ALA A 178 -17.43 29.42 10.08
N GLN A 179 -17.34 28.13 10.45
CA GLN A 179 -16.57 27.10 9.73
C GLN A 179 -15.08 27.44 9.50
N GLU A 180 -14.54 28.41 10.22
CA GLU A 180 -13.12 28.73 10.26
C GLU A 180 -12.40 27.81 11.26
N PRO A 181 -11.11 27.48 11.06
CA PRO A 181 -10.38 26.64 12.01
C PRO A 181 -10.24 27.36 13.36
N LEU A 182 -10.53 26.63 14.44
CA LEU A 182 -10.34 27.09 15.80
C LEU A 182 -8.86 27.30 16.07
N GLU A 183 -8.53 28.46 16.60
CA GLU A 183 -7.14 28.80 16.96
C GLU A 183 -6.77 28.25 18.34
N ARG A 184 -7.77 28.08 19.23
CA ARG A 184 -7.57 27.74 20.64
C ARG A 184 -8.73 26.90 21.16
N ILE A 185 -8.42 25.93 22.02
CA ILE A 185 -9.42 25.14 22.74
C ILE A 185 -9.07 25.13 24.23
N LEU A 186 -10.04 25.45 25.08
CA LEU A 186 -9.84 25.65 26.51
C LEU A 186 -10.88 24.86 27.32
N TYR A 187 -10.49 24.40 28.51
CA TYR A 187 -11.34 23.61 29.39
C TYR A 187 -11.47 24.26 30.77
N LEU A 188 -12.71 24.45 31.20
CA LEU A 188 -13.11 25.05 32.47
C LEU A 188 -13.95 24.08 33.30
N SER A 189 -13.98 24.31 34.61
CA SER A 189 -14.96 23.70 35.51
C SER A 189 -16.00 24.74 35.92
N SER A 190 -17.28 24.38 35.83
CA SER A 190 -18.39 25.21 36.27
C SER A 190 -18.38 25.47 37.78
N GLU A 191 -17.73 24.60 38.58
CA GLU A 191 -17.53 24.78 40.03
C GLU A 191 -16.81 26.09 40.36
N TYR A 192 -15.93 26.54 39.47
CA TYR A 192 -15.09 27.72 39.66
C TYR A 192 -15.61 28.96 38.91
N LEU A 193 -16.75 28.87 38.24
CA LEU A 193 -17.35 29.98 37.52
C LEU A 193 -18.41 30.69 38.36
N PRO A 194 -18.41 32.04 38.40
CA PRO A 194 -19.43 32.82 39.12
C PRO A 194 -20.78 32.87 38.37
N ILE A 195 -20.85 32.29 37.17
CA ILE A 195 -22.00 32.30 36.27
C ILE A 195 -22.48 30.88 36.00
N SER A 196 -23.79 30.69 35.97
CA SER A 196 -24.40 29.44 35.49
C SER A 196 -24.56 29.52 33.98
N LEU A 197 -24.03 28.53 33.28
CA LEU A 197 -24.10 28.42 31.83
C LEU A 197 -25.08 27.29 31.45
N PRO A 198 -25.75 27.41 30.29
CA PRO A 198 -26.58 26.33 29.78
C PRO A 198 -25.71 25.12 29.43
N THR A 199 -26.28 23.92 29.50
CA THR A 199 -25.65 22.66 29.08
C THR A 199 -26.28 22.22 27.75
N PRO A 200 -25.79 22.70 26.59
CA PRO A 200 -26.30 22.30 25.28
C PRO A 200 -25.92 20.86 24.88
N ASP A 201 -24.84 20.30 25.43
CA ASP A 201 -24.30 19.02 24.98
C ASP A 201 -24.40 17.98 26.12
N ALA A 202 -24.73 16.73 25.77
CA ALA A 202 -24.72 15.59 26.67
C ALA A 202 -23.96 14.42 26.03
N TYR A 203 -22.99 13.89 26.76
CA TYR A 203 -22.23 12.71 26.41
C TYR A 203 -22.90 11.48 27.01
N VAL A 204 -23.14 10.47 26.19
CA VAL A 204 -23.91 9.28 26.58
C VAL A 204 -23.12 8.02 26.26
N ARG A 205 -23.11 7.10 27.22
CA ARG A 205 -22.60 5.74 27.05
C ARG A 205 -23.75 4.77 26.94
N ILE A 206 -23.66 3.84 26.00
CA ILE A 206 -24.66 2.80 25.75
C ILE A 206 -24.30 1.57 26.57
N ALA A 207 -25.26 1.05 27.33
CA ALA A 207 -25.07 -0.12 28.15
C ALA A 207 -24.81 -1.38 27.28
N GLY A 208 -23.72 -2.09 27.54
CA GLY A 208 -23.35 -3.33 26.85
C GLY A 208 -22.50 -3.16 25.57
N LEU A 209 -22.06 -1.93 25.26
CA LEU A 209 -21.09 -1.64 24.19
C LEU A 209 -19.67 -1.37 24.71
N GLU A 210 -19.43 -1.42 26.01
CA GLU A 210 -18.22 -0.90 26.65
C GLU A 210 -16.93 -1.64 26.27
N GLU A 211 -17.03 -2.94 25.98
CA GLU A 211 -15.89 -3.79 25.60
C GLU A 211 -15.80 -4.07 24.08
N ARG A 212 -16.68 -3.48 23.27
CA ARG A 212 -16.68 -3.70 21.83
C ARG A 212 -15.68 -2.78 21.12
N ASP A 213 -15.16 -3.25 19.99
CA ASP A 213 -14.33 -2.44 19.11
C ASP A 213 -15.19 -1.35 18.45
N ILE A 214 -14.86 -0.09 18.73
CA ILE A 214 -15.61 1.09 18.30
C ILE A 214 -15.59 1.23 16.77
N PHE A 215 -14.58 0.70 16.09
CA PHE A 215 -14.47 0.73 14.63
C PHE A 215 -15.05 -0.51 13.95
N SER A 216 -15.67 -1.43 14.70
CA SER A 216 -16.33 -2.59 14.13
C SER A 216 -17.73 -2.27 13.61
N ASP A 217 -18.11 -2.87 12.48
CA ASP A 217 -19.47 -2.76 11.92
C ASP A 217 -20.54 -3.08 12.99
N GLU A 218 -20.30 -4.08 13.84
CA GLU A 218 -21.23 -4.49 14.90
C GLU A 218 -21.45 -3.41 15.98
N TYR A 219 -20.42 -2.63 16.31
CA TYR A 219 -20.56 -1.49 17.22
C TYR A 219 -21.29 -0.34 16.53
N GLN A 220 -20.90 0.00 15.30
CA GLN A 220 -21.45 1.13 14.56
C GLN A 220 -22.95 0.96 14.30
N ASP A 221 -23.37 -0.25 13.88
CA ASP A 221 -24.78 -0.56 13.68
C ASP A 221 -25.59 -0.42 14.98
N ALA A 222 -25.05 -0.92 16.10
CA ALA A 222 -25.71 -0.83 17.41
C ALA A 222 -25.79 0.61 17.94
N ALA A 223 -24.72 1.39 17.77
CA ALA A 223 -24.67 2.80 18.14
C ALA A 223 -25.67 3.62 17.29
N ALA A 224 -25.73 3.37 15.98
CA ALA A 224 -26.68 4.04 15.08
C ALA A 224 -28.14 3.68 15.38
N GLU A 225 -28.44 2.41 15.70
CA GLU A 225 -29.78 1.98 16.11
C GLU A 225 -30.20 2.68 17.42
N THR A 226 -29.28 2.75 18.40
CA THR A 226 -29.52 3.42 19.68
C THR A 226 -29.67 4.94 19.51
N ALA A 227 -28.86 5.55 18.64
CA ALA A 227 -28.97 6.97 18.29
C ALA A 227 -30.33 7.30 17.70
N ALA A 228 -30.82 6.46 16.78
CA ALA A 228 -32.14 6.61 16.17
C ALA A 228 -33.27 6.45 17.22
N ALA A 229 -33.18 5.46 18.11
CA ALA A 229 -34.14 5.28 19.20
C ALA A 229 -34.17 6.49 20.14
N LEU A 230 -33.00 6.97 20.58
CA LEU A 230 -32.88 8.13 21.46
C LEU A 230 -33.41 9.41 20.80
N SER A 231 -33.13 9.62 19.52
CA SER A 231 -33.66 10.76 18.77
C SER A 231 -35.19 10.75 18.69
N ALA A 232 -35.81 9.56 18.57
CA ALA A 232 -37.26 9.41 18.53
C ALA A 232 -37.92 9.65 19.90
N GLU A 233 -37.23 9.33 21.00
CA GLU A 233 -37.72 9.56 22.37
C GLU A 233 -37.59 11.03 22.79
N LEU A 234 -36.49 11.70 22.44
CA LEU A 234 -36.25 13.11 22.76
C LEU A 234 -37.13 14.07 21.94
N GLY A 235 -37.52 13.68 20.73
CA GLY A 235 -38.39 14.47 19.86
C GLY A 235 -37.67 15.61 19.13
N GLU A 236 -38.42 16.60 18.64
CA GLU A 236 -37.87 17.75 17.90
C GLU A 236 -37.04 18.68 18.82
N GLY A 237 -35.92 19.18 18.30
CA GLY A 237 -35.02 20.11 19.03
C GLY A 237 -33.78 19.46 19.64
N PHE A 238 -33.52 18.18 19.34
CA PHE A 238 -32.29 17.47 19.71
C PHE A 238 -31.67 16.80 18.49
N THR A 239 -30.35 16.89 18.38
CA THR A 239 -29.55 16.15 17.39
C THR A 239 -28.70 15.12 18.14
N VAL A 240 -28.83 13.85 17.79
CA VAL A 240 -27.99 12.77 18.34
C VAL A 240 -26.94 12.41 17.30
N LEU A 241 -25.67 12.54 17.66
CA LEU A 241 -24.53 12.16 16.84
C LEU A 241 -23.89 10.89 17.39
N THR A 242 -23.49 9.97 16.52
CA THR A 242 -22.64 8.85 16.92
C THR A 242 -21.18 9.29 17.02
N LEU A 243 -20.35 8.48 17.68
CA LEU A 243 -18.91 8.74 17.71
C LEU A 243 -18.28 8.76 16.31
N GLN A 244 -18.80 8.00 15.35
CA GLN A 244 -18.33 8.00 13.95
C GLN A 244 -18.62 9.32 13.23
N GLU A 245 -19.56 10.13 13.73
CA GLU A 245 -19.85 11.47 13.20
C GLU A 245 -18.96 12.55 13.85
N ASN A 246 -18.18 12.21 14.88
CA ASN A 246 -17.13 13.10 15.37
C ASN A 246 -16.09 13.35 14.26
N LYS A 247 -15.68 14.61 14.08
CA LYS A 247 -14.77 15.00 12.99
C LYS A 247 -13.47 14.20 12.98
N SER A 248 -12.78 14.09 14.11
CA SER A 248 -11.48 13.43 14.19
C SER A 248 -11.61 11.93 13.88
N VAL A 249 -12.64 11.28 14.42
CA VAL A 249 -12.95 9.86 14.18
C VAL A 249 -13.35 9.61 12.71
N ALA A 250 -14.29 10.38 12.19
CA ALA A 250 -14.75 10.29 10.79
C ALA A 250 -13.59 10.47 9.80
N THR A 251 -12.69 11.42 10.08
CA THR A 251 -11.54 11.71 9.22
C THR A 251 -10.53 10.57 9.26
N ALA A 252 -10.20 10.05 10.45
CA ALA A 252 -9.29 8.91 10.58
C ALA A 252 -9.85 7.64 9.93
N GLU A 253 -11.13 7.35 10.11
CA GLU A 253 -11.81 6.22 9.48
C GLU A 253 -11.80 6.35 7.95
N SER A 254 -12.16 7.52 7.40
CA SER A 254 -12.11 7.77 5.96
C SER A 254 -10.69 7.61 5.39
N TYR A 255 -9.66 8.05 6.13
CA TYR A 255 -8.26 7.86 5.73
C TYR A 255 -7.87 6.38 5.73
N CYS A 256 -8.23 5.65 6.79
CA CYS A 256 -7.98 4.23 6.93
C CYS A 256 -8.69 3.41 5.83
N GLU A 257 -9.94 3.76 5.50
CA GLU A 257 -10.70 3.13 4.42
C GLU A 257 -9.98 3.34 3.08
N LYS A 258 -9.59 4.57 2.76
CA LYS A 258 -8.83 4.90 1.55
C LYS A 258 -7.51 4.13 1.45
N VAL A 259 -6.77 4.01 2.54
CA VAL A 259 -5.52 3.22 2.60
C VAL A 259 -5.80 1.72 2.42
N SER A 260 -6.91 1.21 2.96
CA SER A 260 -7.31 -0.19 2.83
C SER A 260 -7.63 -0.57 1.37
N VAL A 261 -8.31 0.31 0.65
CA VAL A 261 -8.61 0.16 -0.79
C VAL A 261 -7.34 0.08 -1.61
N ILE A 262 -6.42 1.03 -1.36
CA ILE A 262 -5.08 1.05 -1.97
C ILE A 262 -4.40 -0.31 -1.73
N ALA A 263 -4.38 -0.78 -0.48
CA ALA A 263 -3.80 -2.07 -0.12
C ALA A 263 -4.50 -3.27 -0.81
N ALA A 264 -5.80 -3.19 -1.10
CA ALA A 264 -6.58 -4.26 -1.72
C ALA A 264 -6.35 -4.38 -3.24
N VAL A 265 -5.99 -3.29 -3.93
CA VAL A 265 -5.78 -3.29 -5.39
C VAL A 265 -4.41 -3.87 -5.79
N PHE A 266 -3.33 -3.55 -5.06
CA PHE A 266 -1.98 -4.01 -5.39
C PHE A 266 -1.76 -5.53 -5.44
N PRO A 267 -2.38 -6.39 -4.60
CA PRO A 267 -2.27 -7.84 -4.68
C PRO A 267 -2.61 -8.36 -6.08
N VAL A 268 -3.66 -7.85 -6.72
CA VAL A 268 -4.07 -8.26 -8.07
C VAL A 268 -2.94 -8.01 -9.06
N PHE A 269 -2.32 -6.84 -8.97
CA PHE A 269 -1.20 -6.46 -9.81
C PHE A 269 0.02 -7.38 -9.59
N PHE A 270 0.43 -7.61 -8.33
CA PHE A 270 1.55 -8.49 -8.02
C PHE A 270 1.29 -9.95 -8.42
N ILE A 271 0.05 -10.43 -8.30
CA ILE A 271 -0.37 -11.76 -8.77
C ILE A 271 -0.17 -11.89 -10.28
N LEU A 272 -0.58 -10.88 -11.07
CA LEU A 272 -0.40 -10.88 -12.53
C LEU A 272 1.07 -10.90 -12.92
N VAL A 273 1.90 -10.08 -12.27
CA VAL A 273 3.36 -10.05 -12.52
C VAL A 273 4.00 -11.38 -12.11
N ALA A 274 3.65 -11.92 -10.95
CA ALA A 274 4.14 -13.22 -10.48
C ALA A 274 3.76 -14.33 -11.47
N ALA A 275 2.50 -14.38 -11.94
CA ALA A 275 2.05 -15.36 -12.93
C ALA A 275 2.89 -15.30 -14.21
N LEU A 276 3.15 -14.11 -14.74
CA LEU A 276 3.95 -13.92 -15.94
C LEU A 276 5.41 -14.37 -15.73
N VAL A 277 6.03 -14.02 -14.60
CA VAL A 277 7.43 -14.37 -14.35
C VAL A 277 7.59 -15.86 -14.01
N VAL A 278 6.65 -16.45 -13.29
CA VAL A 278 6.61 -17.90 -13.04
C VAL A 278 6.46 -18.66 -14.36
N MET A 279 5.54 -18.23 -15.22
CA MET A 279 5.29 -18.90 -16.49
C MET A 279 6.58 -19.00 -17.30
N THR A 280 7.36 -17.94 -17.28
CA THR A 280 8.53 -17.79 -18.14
C THR A 280 9.76 -18.46 -17.55
N THR A 281 10.01 -18.29 -16.26
CA THR A 281 11.04 -19.01 -15.50
C THR A 281 10.85 -20.53 -15.60
N MET A 282 9.62 -21.02 -15.36
CA MET A 282 9.31 -22.45 -15.41
C MET A 282 9.42 -23.00 -16.83
N THR A 283 8.92 -22.26 -17.82
CA THR A 283 9.06 -22.63 -19.23
C THR A 283 10.54 -22.81 -19.58
N ARG A 284 11.36 -21.83 -19.21
CA ARG A 284 12.79 -21.85 -19.51
C ARG A 284 13.52 -22.98 -18.80
N MET A 285 13.18 -23.21 -17.54
CA MET A 285 13.83 -24.23 -16.75
C MET A 285 13.49 -25.63 -17.27
N ILE A 286 12.24 -25.90 -17.64
CA ILE A 286 11.83 -27.16 -18.28
C ILE A 286 12.56 -27.37 -19.62
N GLU A 287 12.76 -26.29 -20.39
CA GLU A 287 13.48 -26.36 -21.67
C GLU A 287 14.98 -26.67 -21.51
N GLU A 288 15.63 -26.16 -20.47
CA GLU A 288 17.03 -26.47 -20.18
C GLU A 288 17.22 -27.89 -19.63
N GLU A 289 16.19 -28.43 -18.97
CA GLU A 289 16.20 -29.82 -18.47
C GLU A 289 15.55 -30.80 -19.44
N ARG A 290 15.23 -30.37 -20.67
CA ARG A 290 14.44 -31.14 -21.64
C ARG A 290 15.03 -32.53 -21.94
N ALA A 291 16.34 -32.62 -22.15
CA ALA A 291 17.02 -33.90 -22.36
C ALA A 291 16.96 -34.82 -21.13
N ILE A 292 17.04 -34.26 -19.92
CA ILE A 292 16.92 -35.01 -18.66
C ILE A 292 15.49 -35.52 -18.49
N ILE A 293 14.48 -34.71 -18.82
CA ILE A 293 13.07 -35.12 -18.83
C ILE A 293 12.85 -36.26 -19.83
N GLY A 294 13.42 -36.16 -21.05
CA GLY A 294 13.37 -37.21 -22.06
C GLY A 294 13.96 -38.52 -21.57
N CYS A 295 15.14 -38.48 -20.95
CA CYS A 295 15.80 -39.64 -20.36
C CYS A 295 14.99 -40.25 -19.20
N LEU A 296 14.43 -39.42 -18.30
CA LEU A 296 13.59 -39.90 -17.21
C LEU A 296 12.33 -40.61 -17.72
N ARG A 297 11.68 -40.06 -18.76
CA ARG A 297 10.50 -40.70 -19.37
C ARG A 297 10.85 -41.99 -20.09
N SER A 298 11.99 -42.05 -20.80
CA SER A 298 12.45 -43.31 -21.42
C SER A 298 12.79 -44.38 -20.38
N LEU A 299 13.21 -43.99 -19.18
CA LEU A 299 13.44 -44.89 -18.05
C LEU A 299 12.14 -45.28 -17.30
N GLY A 300 10.97 -44.87 -17.79
CA GLY A 300 9.66 -45.23 -17.21
C GLY A 300 9.17 -44.32 -16.09
N ALA A 301 9.77 -43.13 -15.89
CA ALA A 301 9.22 -42.16 -14.93
C ALA A 301 7.92 -41.55 -15.46
N GLY A 302 6.83 -41.72 -14.70
CA GLY A 302 5.54 -41.11 -15.01
C GLY A 302 5.56 -39.58 -14.91
N ASP A 303 4.71 -38.93 -15.71
CA ASP A 303 4.61 -37.46 -15.81
C ASP A 303 4.34 -36.77 -14.47
N GLY A 304 3.63 -37.45 -13.56
CA GLY A 304 3.37 -36.96 -12.20
C GLY A 304 4.63 -36.77 -11.36
N LYS A 305 5.64 -37.64 -11.50
CA LYS A 305 6.92 -37.45 -10.79
C LYS A 305 7.63 -36.20 -11.30
N ILE A 306 7.64 -35.99 -12.61
CA ILE A 306 8.30 -34.83 -13.22
C ILE A 306 7.56 -33.54 -12.82
N LEU A 307 6.23 -33.57 -12.80
CA LEU A 307 5.40 -32.47 -12.30
C LEU A 307 5.71 -32.15 -10.83
N PHE A 308 5.76 -33.16 -9.95
CA PHE A 308 6.06 -32.98 -8.52
C PHE A 308 7.39 -32.27 -8.31
N LYS A 309 8.44 -32.61 -9.08
CA LYS A 309 9.75 -31.94 -8.98
C LYS A 309 9.63 -30.43 -9.15
N TYR A 310 8.91 -29.97 -10.18
CA TYR A 310 8.80 -28.54 -10.48
C TYR A 310 7.87 -27.82 -9.51
N LEU A 311 6.74 -28.44 -9.13
CA LEU A 311 5.84 -27.90 -8.11
C LEU A 311 6.53 -27.78 -6.75
N PHE A 312 7.27 -28.79 -6.32
CA PHE A 312 8.00 -28.78 -5.06
C PHE A 312 9.02 -27.63 -5.02
N MET A 313 9.76 -27.44 -6.11
CA MET A 313 10.75 -26.38 -6.19
C MET A 313 10.11 -24.98 -6.21
N ALA A 314 8.98 -24.81 -6.90
CA ALA A 314 8.20 -23.56 -6.84
C ALA A 314 7.64 -23.30 -5.43
N ALA A 315 7.09 -24.33 -4.78
CA ALA A 315 6.54 -24.25 -3.42
C ALA A 315 7.59 -23.82 -2.40
N VAL A 316 8.79 -24.42 -2.44
CA VAL A 316 9.91 -24.02 -1.56
C VAL A 316 10.27 -22.55 -1.76
N CYS A 317 10.31 -22.07 -3.02
CA CYS A 317 10.59 -20.67 -3.29
C CYS A 317 9.50 -19.75 -2.70
N CYS A 318 8.23 -20.14 -2.82
CA CYS A 318 7.13 -19.33 -2.30
C CYS A 318 7.10 -19.32 -0.76
N ILE A 319 7.40 -20.43 -0.09
CA ILE A 319 7.47 -20.49 1.38
C ILE A 319 8.58 -19.57 1.89
N VAL A 320 9.78 -19.65 1.30
CA VAL A 320 10.91 -18.78 1.67
C VAL A 320 10.59 -17.32 1.38
N ALA A 321 10.00 -17.04 0.22
CA ALA A 321 9.60 -15.69 -0.17
C ALA A 321 8.52 -15.12 0.75
N ALA A 322 7.55 -15.93 1.18
CA ALA A 322 6.51 -15.51 2.11
C ALA A 322 7.10 -15.18 3.48
N ALA A 323 7.91 -16.09 4.05
CA ALA A 323 8.54 -15.87 5.36
C ALA A 323 9.37 -14.57 5.39
N LEU A 324 10.23 -14.36 4.38
CA LEU A 324 11.01 -13.14 4.26
C LEU A 324 10.15 -11.91 3.91
N GLY A 325 9.11 -12.12 3.10
CA GLY A 325 8.16 -11.10 2.69
C GLY A 325 7.40 -10.53 3.88
N PHE A 326 6.83 -11.38 4.74
CA PHE A 326 6.18 -10.94 5.98
C PHE A 326 7.15 -10.23 6.92
N ALA A 327 8.35 -10.80 7.12
CA ALA A 327 9.34 -10.22 8.01
C ALA A 327 9.75 -8.81 7.55
N LEU A 328 9.93 -8.60 6.24
CA LEU A 328 10.25 -7.28 5.68
C LEU A 328 9.02 -6.37 5.62
N GLY A 329 7.86 -6.91 5.25
CA GLY A 329 6.63 -6.15 5.04
C GLY A 329 6.10 -5.53 6.32
N LEU A 330 5.94 -6.36 7.35
CA LEU A 330 5.40 -5.95 8.65
C LEU A 330 6.37 -5.10 9.48
N THR A 331 7.64 -4.99 9.09
CA THR A 331 8.64 -4.17 9.80
C THR A 331 8.97 -2.89 9.06
N VAL A 332 9.29 -2.98 7.76
CA VAL A 332 9.80 -1.83 7.00
C VAL A 332 8.68 -0.88 6.62
N LEU A 333 7.51 -1.37 6.21
CA LEU A 333 6.45 -0.48 5.73
C LEU A 333 5.74 0.28 6.85
N PRO A 334 5.31 -0.35 7.96
CA PRO A 334 4.79 0.40 9.10
C PRO A 334 5.79 1.44 9.62
N ALA A 335 7.08 1.09 9.74
CA ALA A 335 8.12 2.04 10.15
C ALA A 335 8.31 3.21 9.18
N ALA A 336 8.02 3.03 7.89
CA ALA A 336 8.14 4.07 6.88
C ALA A 336 6.88 4.94 6.76
N ILE A 337 5.69 4.41 7.06
CA ILE A 337 4.41 5.05 6.76
C ILE A 337 3.67 5.53 8.01
N LEU A 338 3.73 4.83 9.15
CA LEU A 338 3.08 5.27 10.40
C LEU A 338 3.52 6.66 10.87
N PRO A 339 4.80 7.07 10.76
CA PRO A 339 5.20 8.44 11.08
C PRO A 339 4.49 9.50 10.21
N ALA A 340 3.98 9.12 9.04
CA ALA A 340 3.20 10.03 8.19
C ALA A 340 1.80 10.27 8.76
N PHE A 341 1.18 9.26 9.37
CA PHE A 341 -0.10 9.45 10.08
C PHE A 341 0.06 10.40 11.25
N ASP A 342 1.20 10.39 11.95
CA ASP A 342 1.49 11.36 13.02
C ASP A 342 1.62 12.81 12.50
N THR A 343 1.70 13.05 11.20
CA THR A 343 1.66 14.44 10.66
C THR A 343 0.23 14.96 10.50
N VAL A 344 -0.76 14.06 10.46
CA VAL A 344 -2.18 14.40 10.25
C VAL A 344 -2.99 14.20 11.52
N PHE A 345 -2.66 13.19 12.33
CA PHE A 345 -3.32 12.90 13.58
C PHE A 345 -2.31 12.94 14.72
N PHE A 346 -2.77 13.28 15.92
CA PHE A 346 -2.01 13.01 17.14
C PHE A 346 -2.18 11.54 17.47
N MET A 347 -1.25 10.73 16.97
CA MET A 347 -1.37 9.28 17.09
C MET A 347 -1.04 8.81 18.52
N PRO A 348 -1.87 7.95 19.13
CA PRO A 348 -1.45 7.21 20.32
C PRO A 348 -0.22 6.35 20.03
N ALA A 349 0.45 5.91 21.09
CA ALA A 349 1.51 4.92 20.96
C ALA A 349 0.95 3.68 20.24
N ALA A 350 1.54 3.33 19.09
CA ALA A 350 1.03 2.28 18.23
C ALA A 350 0.77 1.01 19.03
N ALA A 351 -0.49 0.54 19.03
CA ALA A 351 -0.84 -0.75 19.57
C ALA A 351 0.07 -1.79 18.91
N GLY A 352 0.81 -2.56 19.70
CA GLY A 352 1.83 -3.51 19.21
C GLY A 352 1.27 -4.67 18.37
N MET A 353 0.01 -4.59 17.94
CA MET A 353 -0.70 -5.58 17.16
C MET A 353 -0.50 -5.34 15.65
N LEU A 354 0.39 -6.14 15.08
CA LEU A 354 0.52 -6.26 13.63
C LEU A 354 -0.56 -7.23 13.13
N HIS A 355 -1.26 -6.86 12.06
CA HIS A 355 -2.35 -7.63 11.47
C HIS A 355 -1.89 -8.37 10.20
N PRO A 356 -1.52 -9.66 10.29
CA PRO A 356 -0.96 -10.39 9.15
C PRO A 356 -2.02 -10.89 8.16
N LEU A 357 -3.31 -10.79 8.47
CA LEU A 357 -4.39 -11.50 7.77
C LEU A 357 -4.43 -11.19 6.27
N MET A 358 -4.41 -9.91 5.90
CA MET A 358 -4.40 -9.50 4.49
C MET A 358 -3.14 -10.00 3.77
N GLY A 359 -2.00 -9.97 4.46
CA GLY A 359 -0.76 -10.56 3.96
C GLY A 359 -0.86 -12.08 3.76
N ILE A 360 -1.53 -12.81 4.67
CA ILE A 360 -1.74 -14.26 4.58
C ILE A 360 -2.63 -14.61 3.41
N VAL A 361 -3.76 -13.92 3.25
CA VAL A 361 -4.70 -14.14 2.15
C VAL A 361 -4.03 -13.88 0.80
N SER A 362 -3.31 -12.76 0.68
CA SER A 362 -2.57 -12.43 -0.56
C SER A 362 -1.43 -13.40 -0.83
N ALA A 363 -0.64 -13.79 0.17
CA ALA A 363 0.41 -14.79 0.03
C ALA A 363 -0.14 -16.15 -0.41
N ALA A 364 -1.28 -16.58 0.16
CA ALA A 364 -1.96 -17.81 -0.24
C ALA A 364 -2.48 -17.73 -1.70
N ALA A 365 -3.06 -16.60 -2.10
CA ALA A 365 -3.50 -16.37 -3.47
C ALA A 365 -2.33 -16.39 -4.46
N MET A 366 -1.24 -15.69 -4.16
CA MET A 366 -0.03 -15.70 -4.99
C MET A 366 0.58 -17.11 -5.07
N PHE A 367 0.65 -17.82 -3.94
CA PHE A 367 1.14 -19.21 -3.87
C PHE A 367 0.30 -20.13 -4.77
N ALA A 368 -1.03 -20.04 -4.69
CA ALA A 368 -1.94 -20.82 -5.52
C ALA A 368 -1.74 -20.54 -7.01
N VAL A 369 -1.60 -19.27 -7.39
CA VAL A 369 -1.35 -18.86 -8.79
C VAL A 369 0.00 -19.37 -9.28
N VAL A 370 1.07 -19.27 -8.48
CA VAL A 370 2.40 -19.81 -8.85
C VAL A 370 2.32 -21.32 -9.13
N LEU A 371 1.65 -22.08 -8.26
CA LEU A 371 1.49 -23.51 -8.45
C LEU A 371 0.61 -23.83 -9.67
N ALA A 372 -0.50 -23.11 -9.87
CA ALA A 372 -1.39 -23.29 -11.01
C ALA A 372 -0.67 -23.04 -12.33
N VAL A 373 0.08 -21.93 -12.43
CA VAL A 373 0.88 -21.60 -13.61
C VAL A 373 1.97 -22.64 -13.83
N THR A 374 2.69 -23.05 -12.78
CA THR A 374 3.72 -24.09 -12.88
C THR A 374 3.13 -25.40 -13.38
N ALA A 375 1.98 -25.83 -12.85
CA ALA A 375 1.29 -27.03 -13.29
C ALA A 375 0.83 -26.93 -14.75
N GLY A 376 0.27 -25.78 -15.15
CA GLY A 376 -0.15 -25.52 -16.54
C GLY A 376 1.02 -25.60 -17.53
N VAL A 377 2.14 -24.97 -17.21
CA VAL A 377 3.35 -25.01 -18.03
C VAL A 377 3.92 -26.43 -18.11
N CYS A 378 4.05 -27.13 -16.98
CA CYS A 378 4.52 -28.51 -16.95
C CYS A 378 3.64 -29.44 -17.78
N LYS A 379 2.32 -29.43 -17.57
CA LYS A 379 1.37 -30.27 -18.32
C LYS A 379 1.43 -29.98 -19.83
N GLY A 380 1.53 -28.71 -20.22
CA GLY A 380 1.67 -28.32 -21.62
C GLY A 380 2.94 -28.88 -22.28
N ARG A 381 4.07 -28.94 -21.55
CA ARG A 381 5.35 -29.41 -22.09
C ARG A 381 5.56 -30.92 -22.01
N LEU A 382 4.96 -31.59 -21.02
CA LEU A 382 5.03 -33.04 -20.87
C LEU A 382 4.19 -33.80 -21.92
N ARG A 383 3.35 -33.10 -22.71
CA ARG A 383 2.65 -33.67 -23.86
C ARG A 383 3.55 -34.00 -25.05
N GLU A 384 4.78 -33.47 -25.11
CA GLU A 384 5.73 -33.78 -26.20
C GLU A 384 6.22 -35.23 -26.11
N GLN A 385 6.47 -35.88 -27.26
CA GLN A 385 6.99 -37.25 -27.29
C GLN A 385 8.44 -37.34 -26.76
N PRO A 386 8.83 -38.41 -26.04
CA PRO A 386 10.17 -38.54 -25.46
C PRO A 386 11.31 -38.41 -26.47
N SER A 387 11.14 -38.95 -27.68
CA SER A 387 12.12 -38.84 -28.78
C SER A 387 12.39 -37.39 -29.18
N GLN A 388 11.35 -36.55 -29.22
CA GLN A 388 11.48 -35.13 -29.54
C GLN A 388 12.18 -34.34 -28.43
N LEU A 389 12.09 -34.79 -27.17
CA LEU A 389 12.73 -34.14 -26.02
C LEU A 389 14.26 -34.31 -26.02
N LEU A 390 14.76 -35.39 -26.63
CA LEU A 390 16.19 -35.70 -26.71
C LEU A 390 16.91 -34.92 -27.83
N VAL A 391 16.16 -34.41 -28.82
CA VAL A 391 16.73 -33.67 -29.96
C VAL A 391 16.77 -32.16 -29.66
N PRO A 392 17.90 -31.46 -29.94
CA PRO A 392 17.96 -30.01 -29.78
C PRO A 392 16.97 -29.31 -30.73
N ARG A 393 16.28 -28.27 -30.25
CA ARG A 393 15.30 -27.55 -31.06
C ARG A 393 15.98 -26.80 -32.21
N ALA A 394 15.46 -26.99 -33.41
CA ALA A 394 15.87 -26.22 -34.58
C ALA A 394 15.54 -24.72 -34.39
N PRO A 395 16.43 -23.80 -34.81
CA PRO A 395 16.13 -22.38 -34.78
C PRO A 395 14.94 -22.06 -35.68
N LYS A 396 14.06 -21.15 -35.25
CA LYS A 396 12.88 -20.77 -36.04
C LYS A 396 13.28 -19.98 -37.29
N PRO A 397 12.76 -20.31 -38.48
CA PRO A 397 13.01 -19.52 -39.69
C PRO A 397 12.40 -18.12 -39.56
N GLY A 398 13.10 -17.10 -40.06
CA GLY A 398 12.63 -15.70 -40.04
C GLY A 398 11.47 -15.46 -41.03
N LYS A 399 10.46 -14.70 -40.61
CA LYS A 399 9.37 -14.19 -41.48
C LYS A 399 9.50 -12.67 -41.67
N ARG A 400 8.95 -12.13 -42.77
CA ARG A 400 8.85 -10.68 -43.03
C ARG A 400 8.02 -9.98 -41.96
N ILE A 401 8.32 -8.70 -41.67
CA ILE A 401 7.77 -7.96 -40.52
C ILE A 401 6.81 -6.87 -41.02
N LEU A 402 5.78 -6.54 -40.23
CA LEU A 402 4.82 -5.48 -40.58
C LEU A 402 5.48 -4.09 -40.72
N LEU A 403 6.54 -3.80 -39.95
CA LEU A 403 7.33 -2.58 -40.09
C LEU A 403 8.10 -2.47 -41.42
N GLU A 404 8.37 -3.57 -42.11
CA GLU A 404 8.96 -3.52 -43.48
C GLU A 404 7.94 -2.97 -44.50
N ARG A 405 6.66 -2.86 -44.13
CA ARG A 405 5.59 -2.31 -44.96
C ARG A 405 5.45 -0.78 -44.83
N ILE A 406 5.99 -0.19 -43.76
CA ILE A 406 5.97 1.27 -43.53
C ILE A 406 7.32 1.84 -43.97
N GLY A 407 7.47 2.07 -45.28
CA GLY A 407 8.75 2.47 -45.91
C GLY A 407 9.37 3.72 -45.29
N PHE A 408 8.57 4.73 -44.91
CA PHE A 408 9.08 5.99 -44.35
C PHE A 408 9.95 5.82 -43.09
N VAL A 409 9.52 4.97 -42.17
CA VAL A 409 10.26 4.70 -40.92
C VAL A 409 11.38 3.70 -41.18
N TRP A 410 11.11 2.69 -42.02
CA TRP A 410 12.07 1.64 -42.31
C TRP A 410 13.30 2.15 -43.05
N ASP A 411 13.13 3.03 -44.04
CA ASP A 411 14.22 3.49 -44.89
C ASP A 411 15.19 4.41 -44.15
N ARG A 412 14.71 5.18 -43.16
CA ARG A 412 15.53 6.06 -42.29
C ARG A 412 16.35 5.33 -41.23
N LEU A 413 16.07 4.06 -40.94
CA LEU A 413 16.78 3.29 -39.92
C LEU A 413 18.12 2.76 -40.43
N SER A 414 19.19 2.94 -39.64
CA SER A 414 20.50 2.35 -39.95
C SER A 414 20.46 0.81 -39.87
N PHE A 415 21.35 0.14 -40.60
CA PHE A 415 21.40 -1.33 -40.70
C PHE A 415 21.43 -2.03 -39.33
N LYS A 416 22.09 -1.41 -38.34
CA LYS A 416 22.17 -1.90 -36.96
C LYS A 416 20.78 -2.05 -36.30
N TYR A 417 19.91 -1.06 -36.47
CA TYR A 417 18.54 -1.08 -35.91
C TYR A 417 17.62 -1.98 -36.73
N LYS A 418 17.77 -2.00 -38.06
CA LYS A 418 17.05 -2.94 -38.94
C LYS A 418 17.28 -4.39 -38.52
N SER A 419 18.53 -4.76 -38.26
CA SER A 419 18.87 -6.12 -37.80
C SER A 419 18.26 -6.43 -36.43
N SER A 420 18.37 -5.52 -35.47
CA SER A 420 17.82 -5.72 -34.11
C SER A 420 16.28 -5.83 -34.13
N ILE A 421 15.58 -4.96 -34.88
CA ILE A 421 14.13 -5.03 -35.03
C ILE A 421 13.72 -6.35 -35.69
N ARG A 422 14.46 -6.80 -36.72
CA ARG A 422 14.21 -8.12 -37.31
C ARG A 422 14.34 -9.25 -36.33
N ASN A 423 15.32 -9.16 -35.43
CA ASN A 423 15.52 -10.18 -34.42
C ASN A 423 14.40 -10.19 -33.38
N ILE A 424 14.01 -9.01 -32.86
CA ILE A 424 12.93 -8.87 -31.89
C ILE A 424 11.62 -9.50 -32.41
N PHE A 425 11.21 -9.15 -33.64
CA PHE A 425 9.98 -9.68 -34.24
C PHE A 425 10.08 -11.14 -34.72
N ARG A 426 11.30 -11.67 -34.91
CA ARG A 426 11.52 -13.12 -35.11
C ARG A 426 11.13 -13.90 -33.84
N TYR A 427 11.38 -13.32 -32.67
CA TYR A 427 11.14 -13.91 -31.36
C TYR A 427 9.96 -13.28 -30.63
N LYS A 428 8.78 -13.23 -31.28
CA LYS A 428 7.56 -12.55 -30.76
C LYS A 428 7.15 -12.91 -29.32
N LYS A 429 7.41 -14.15 -28.88
CA LYS A 429 7.13 -14.56 -27.50
C LYS A 429 7.98 -13.77 -26.49
N HIS A 430 9.25 -13.55 -26.79
CA HIS A 430 10.18 -12.78 -25.97
C HIS A 430 9.82 -11.31 -25.95
N LEU A 431 9.41 -10.76 -27.11
CA LEU A 431 8.87 -9.41 -27.20
C LEU A 431 7.67 -9.25 -26.26
N VAL A 432 6.61 -10.04 -26.43
CA VAL A 432 5.37 -9.88 -25.64
C VAL A 432 5.65 -10.04 -24.15
N MET A 433 6.40 -11.07 -23.78
CA MET A 433 6.79 -11.33 -22.40
C MET A 433 7.55 -10.15 -21.79
N THR A 434 8.57 -9.63 -22.48
CA THR A 434 9.38 -8.50 -21.98
C THR A 434 8.54 -7.24 -21.89
N VAL A 435 7.73 -6.96 -22.91
CA VAL A 435 6.88 -5.77 -22.98
C VAL A 435 5.84 -5.78 -21.86
N VAL A 436 5.11 -6.88 -21.65
CA VAL A 436 4.09 -6.97 -20.58
C VAL A 436 4.73 -6.89 -19.19
N SER A 437 5.87 -7.55 -19.00
CA SER A 437 6.63 -7.51 -17.75
C SER A 437 7.12 -6.10 -17.39
N VAL A 438 7.74 -5.39 -18.35
CA VAL A 438 8.23 -4.02 -18.15
C VAL A 438 7.06 -3.04 -18.04
N ALA A 439 5.97 -3.27 -18.78
CA ALA A 439 4.75 -2.48 -18.68
C ALA A 439 4.17 -2.54 -17.26
N GLY A 440 4.18 -3.72 -16.63
CA GLY A 440 3.83 -3.86 -15.22
C GLY A 440 4.67 -2.95 -14.32
N SER A 441 6.00 -3.10 -14.31
CA SER A 441 6.86 -2.25 -13.45
C SER A 441 6.69 -0.75 -13.72
N THR A 442 6.45 -0.37 -14.97
CA THR A 442 6.23 1.03 -15.34
C THR A 442 4.87 1.53 -14.87
N ALA A 443 3.82 0.71 -14.96
CA ALA A 443 2.50 1.04 -14.44
C ALA A 443 2.55 1.28 -12.93
N LEU A 444 3.30 0.45 -12.19
CA LEU A 444 3.50 0.62 -10.75
C LEU A 444 4.30 1.89 -10.42
N ALA A 445 5.38 2.16 -11.15
CA ALA A 445 6.15 3.39 -10.98
C ALA A 445 5.33 4.65 -11.31
N PHE A 446 4.53 4.60 -12.38
CA PHE A 446 3.62 5.68 -12.75
C PHE A 446 2.54 5.90 -11.70
N ALA A 447 1.93 4.84 -11.17
CA ALA A 447 0.95 4.96 -10.07
C ALA A 447 1.57 5.62 -8.84
N GLY A 448 2.81 5.27 -8.49
CA GLY A 448 3.57 5.96 -7.44
C GLY A 448 3.72 7.46 -7.71
N PHE A 449 4.23 7.86 -8.88
CA PHE A 449 4.32 9.29 -9.24
C PHE A 449 2.97 9.99 -9.33
N GLY A 450 1.93 9.27 -9.74
CA GLY A 450 0.55 9.75 -9.75
C GLY A 450 0.09 10.13 -8.36
N LEU A 451 0.23 9.20 -7.39
CA LEU A 451 -0.09 9.45 -5.98
C LEU A 451 0.71 10.66 -5.44
N TRP A 452 1.99 10.79 -5.78
CA TRP A 452 2.81 11.96 -5.40
C TRP A 452 2.27 13.28 -5.95
N ASN A 453 1.75 13.29 -7.17
CA ASN A 453 1.31 14.53 -7.81
C ASN A 453 -0.08 14.93 -7.35
N VAL A 454 -0.97 13.95 -7.23
CA VAL A 454 -2.33 14.18 -6.71
C VAL A 454 -2.25 14.71 -5.29
N SER A 455 -1.30 14.22 -4.47
CA SER A 455 -1.13 14.69 -3.10
C SER A 455 -0.88 16.20 -3.03
N GLY A 456 -0.14 16.79 -3.97
CA GLY A 456 0.14 18.24 -4.02
C GLY A 456 -0.83 19.06 -4.88
N SER A 457 -1.98 18.49 -5.24
CA SER A 457 -3.09 19.21 -5.91
C SER A 457 -4.27 19.46 -4.99
N VAL A 458 -4.24 18.88 -3.79
CA VAL A 458 -5.25 19.03 -2.74
C VAL A 458 -4.87 20.22 -1.86
N ASP A 459 -4.91 21.43 -2.44
CA ASP A 459 -4.70 22.68 -1.71
C ASP A 459 -6.05 23.19 -1.19
N GLY A 460 -6.46 22.75 0.01
CA GLY A 460 -7.58 23.31 0.78
C GLY A 460 -8.83 22.42 0.94
N GLY A 461 -9.60 22.68 2.01
CA GLY A 461 -10.83 21.96 2.39
C GLY A 461 -10.60 20.82 3.38
N THR A 462 -11.56 19.89 3.46
CA THR A 462 -11.58 18.71 4.37
C THR A 462 -10.40 17.73 4.20
N PHE A 463 -9.49 17.99 3.25
CA PHE A 463 -8.35 17.13 2.92
C PHE A 463 -7.00 17.87 2.96
N ALA A 464 -6.93 19.04 3.60
CA ALA A 464 -5.65 19.67 3.93
C ALA A 464 -4.75 18.67 4.70
N GLY A 465 -3.43 18.70 4.55
CA GLY A 465 -2.50 17.74 5.21
C GLY A 465 -2.51 16.30 4.69
N PHE A 466 -3.48 15.90 3.84
CA PHE A 466 -3.44 14.59 3.17
C PHE A 466 -2.19 14.42 2.30
N GLU A 467 -1.62 15.54 1.84
CA GLU A 467 -0.39 15.58 1.06
C GLU A 467 0.77 14.82 1.74
N ASP A 468 0.99 15.10 3.04
CA ASP A 468 2.16 14.61 3.77
C ASP A 468 2.03 13.14 4.18
N SER A 469 0.80 12.63 4.24
CA SER A 469 0.52 11.20 4.41
C SER A 469 0.71 10.37 3.14
N LEU A 470 0.41 10.93 1.95
CA LEU A 470 0.50 10.21 0.68
C LEU A 470 1.93 10.14 0.11
N LYS A 471 2.78 11.14 0.38
CA LYS A 471 4.17 11.18 -0.12
C LYS A 471 4.98 9.94 0.29
N PRO A 472 4.99 9.49 1.56
CA PRO A 472 5.70 8.28 1.97
C PRO A 472 5.18 7.01 1.27
N ILE A 473 3.85 6.88 1.14
CA ILE A 473 3.22 5.76 0.41
C ILE A 473 3.69 5.74 -1.05
N SER A 474 3.66 6.89 -1.72
CA SER A 474 4.17 7.04 -3.08
C SER A 474 5.65 6.63 -3.20
N PHE A 475 6.51 7.12 -2.30
CA PHE A 475 7.94 6.79 -2.31
C PHE A 475 8.17 5.28 -2.20
N VAL A 476 7.44 4.62 -1.29
CA VAL A 476 7.46 3.16 -1.13
C VAL A 476 7.02 2.46 -2.42
N VAL A 477 5.90 2.88 -3.02
CA VAL A 477 5.40 2.29 -4.28
C VAL A 477 6.44 2.39 -5.39
N ILE A 478 7.09 3.55 -5.54
CA ILE A 478 8.15 3.77 -6.53
C ILE A 478 9.36 2.87 -6.24
N ALA A 479 9.80 2.78 -4.99
CA ALA A 479 10.92 1.92 -4.61
C ALA A 479 10.66 0.43 -4.94
N PHE A 480 9.46 -0.07 -4.64
CA PHE A 480 9.06 -1.43 -4.98
C PHE A 480 8.96 -1.65 -6.49
N ALA A 481 8.44 -0.68 -7.24
CA ALA A 481 8.38 -0.74 -8.71
C ALA A 481 9.77 -0.84 -9.34
N LEU A 482 10.73 -0.10 -8.80
CA LEU A 482 12.12 -0.11 -9.25
C LEU A 482 12.81 -1.45 -8.96
N LEU A 483 12.68 -1.95 -7.73
CA LEU A 483 13.21 -3.26 -7.36
C LEU A 483 12.62 -4.34 -8.27
N LEU A 484 11.29 -4.35 -8.44
CA LEU A 484 10.60 -5.29 -9.31
C LEU A 484 11.10 -5.18 -10.76
N CYS A 485 11.30 -3.97 -11.29
CA CYS A 485 11.86 -3.74 -12.62
C CYS A 485 13.23 -4.41 -12.80
N VAL A 486 14.15 -4.22 -11.86
CA VAL A 486 15.50 -4.81 -11.91
C VAL A 486 15.43 -6.33 -11.95
N PHE A 487 14.68 -6.96 -11.05
CA PHE A 487 14.62 -8.42 -10.98
C PHE A 487 13.93 -9.04 -12.19
N VAL A 488 12.89 -8.39 -12.69
CA VAL A 488 12.18 -8.82 -13.89
C VAL A 488 13.10 -8.72 -15.10
N ILE A 489 13.69 -7.54 -15.38
CA ILE A 489 14.59 -7.36 -16.52
C ILE A 489 15.80 -8.30 -16.42
N TYR A 490 16.35 -8.49 -15.21
CA TYR A 490 17.46 -9.41 -15.01
C TYR A 490 17.10 -10.84 -15.45
N ASN A 491 15.89 -11.30 -15.09
CA ASN A 491 15.39 -12.61 -15.48
C ASN A 491 15.25 -12.73 -17.00
N LEU A 492 14.60 -11.75 -17.61
CA LEU A 492 14.32 -11.68 -19.04
C LEU A 492 15.62 -11.63 -19.87
N THR A 493 16.56 -10.79 -19.48
CA THR A 493 17.85 -10.63 -20.15
C THR A 493 18.68 -11.90 -20.03
N ASN A 494 18.72 -12.51 -18.84
CA ASN A 494 19.41 -13.76 -18.63
C ASN A 494 18.82 -14.90 -19.49
N MET A 495 17.50 -14.95 -19.67
CA MET A 495 16.84 -15.88 -20.58
C MET A 495 17.21 -15.59 -22.05
N ASN A 496 17.12 -14.33 -22.49
CA ASN A 496 17.44 -13.92 -23.87
C ASN A 496 18.88 -14.26 -24.26
N ILE A 497 19.84 -14.05 -23.34
CA ILE A 497 21.25 -14.43 -23.54
C ILE A 497 21.37 -15.96 -23.68
N GLY A 498 20.69 -16.72 -22.82
CA GLY A 498 20.73 -18.18 -22.82
C GLY A 498 20.19 -18.81 -24.11
N GLU A 499 19.21 -18.19 -24.76
CA GLU A 499 18.65 -18.67 -26.03
C GLU A 499 19.50 -18.33 -27.24
N ARG A 500 20.23 -17.22 -27.16
CA ARG A 500 21.06 -16.71 -28.25
C ARG A 500 22.53 -17.03 -28.09
N LYS A 501 22.88 -17.94 -27.18
CA LYS A 501 24.27 -18.35 -26.93
C LYS A 501 25.00 -18.76 -28.23
N ARG A 502 24.33 -19.48 -29.13
CA ARG A 502 24.89 -19.84 -30.46
C ARG A 502 25.08 -18.64 -31.38
N GLU A 503 24.12 -17.72 -31.44
CA GLU A 503 24.22 -16.48 -32.23
C GLU A 503 25.36 -15.58 -31.71
N ILE A 504 25.52 -15.51 -30.39
CA ILE A 504 26.60 -14.77 -29.74
C ILE A 504 27.96 -15.41 -30.05
N ALA A 505 28.05 -16.75 -29.99
CA ALA A 505 29.27 -17.48 -30.32
C ALA A 505 29.67 -17.31 -31.80
N THR A 506 28.72 -17.38 -32.74
CA THR A 506 29.01 -17.17 -34.17
C THR A 506 29.45 -15.74 -34.46
N LEU A 507 28.79 -14.73 -33.87
CA LEU A 507 29.21 -13.32 -34.00
C LEU A 507 30.65 -13.11 -33.54
N ALA A 508 31.03 -13.78 -32.45
CA ALA A 508 32.38 -13.65 -31.93
C ALA A 508 33.43 -14.39 -32.75
N VAL A 509 33.11 -15.56 -33.30
CA VAL A 509 33.97 -16.25 -34.30
C VAL A 509 34.14 -15.40 -35.55
N LEU A 510 33.12 -14.65 -35.96
CA LEU A 510 33.18 -13.65 -37.04
C LEU A 510 33.99 -12.39 -36.67
N GLY A 511 34.65 -12.35 -35.51
CA GLY A 511 35.55 -11.27 -35.10
C GLY A 511 34.87 -10.10 -34.38
N TYR A 512 33.60 -10.21 -33.97
CA TYR A 512 32.97 -9.16 -33.16
C TYR A 512 33.59 -9.10 -31.76
N ARG A 513 34.18 -7.95 -31.39
CA ARG A 513 34.67 -7.69 -30.03
C ARG A 513 33.51 -7.63 -29.02
N GLY A 514 33.78 -8.02 -27.77
CA GLY A 514 32.77 -8.09 -26.69
C GLY A 514 31.86 -6.86 -26.55
N ARG A 515 32.41 -5.64 -26.69
CA ARG A 515 31.61 -4.39 -26.67
C ARG A 515 30.57 -4.30 -27.80
N LYS A 516 30.88 -4.80 -29.00
CA LYS A 516 29.94 -4.80 -30.13
C LYS A 516 28.82 -5.82 -29.93
N ILE A 517 29.13 -6.96 -29.32
CA ILE A 517 28.15 -8.01 -28.97
C ILE A 517 27.21 -7.48 -27.88
N LEU A 518 27.76 -6.90 -26.81
CA LEU A 518 26.99 -6.25 -25.75
C LEU A 518 26.04 -5.20 -26.32
N GLY A 519 26.56 -4.29 -27.15
CA GLY A 519 25.75 -3.23 -27.77
C GLY A 519 24.66 -3.73 -28.72
N TYR A 520 24.79 -4.95 -29.27
CA TYR A 520 23.72 -5.59 -30.03
C TYR A 520 22.59 -6.08 -29.10
N ILE A 521 22.95 -6.80 -28.04
CA ILE A 521 22.01 -7.37 -27.07
C ILE A 521 21.28 -6.26 -26.28
N TYR A 522 22.03 -5.30 -25.73
CA TYR A 522 21.47 -4.18 -24.96
C TYR A 522 20.52 -3.34 -25.80
N ARG A 523 20.86 -3.10 -27.07
CA ARG A 523 19.97 -2.34 -27.95
C ARG A 523 18.62 -3.04 -28.14
N GLU A 524 18.60 -4.37 -28.21
CA GLU A 524 17.34 -5.10 -28.32
C GLU A 524 16.53 -5.07 -27.03
N ILE A 525 17.19 -5.25 -25.88
CA ILE A 525 16.54 -5.17 -24.56
C ILE A 525 15.97 -3.77 -24.34
N MET A 526 16.73 -2.73 -24.64
CA MET A 526 16.29 -1.34 -24.56
C MET A 526 15.10 -1.02 -25.46
N MET A 527 15.08 -1.54 -26.70
CA MET A 527 13.91 -1.36 -27.57
C MET A 527 12.66 -2.04 -27.01
N MET A 528 12.80 -3.25 -26.44
CA MET A 528 11.67 -3.95 -25.82
C MET A 528 11.23 -3.29 -24.53
N ALA A 529 12.17 -2.80 -23.72
CA ALA A 529 11.90 -2.06 -22.50
C ALA A 529 11.21 -0.72 -22.80
N ALA A 530 11.63 0.00 -23.84
CA ALA A 530 10.97 1.24 -24.27
C ALA A 530 9.53 0.97 -24.72
N ALA A 531 9.29 -0.09 -25.51
CA ALA A 531 7.94 -0.48 -25.89
C ALA A 531 7.08 -0.87 -24.68
N GLY A 532 7.66 -1.62 -23.73
CA GLY A 532 7.04 -1.95 -22.44
C GLY A 532 6.70 -0.71 -21.62
N ALA A 533 7.62 0.25 -21.52
CA ALA A 533 7.42 1.46 -20.75
C ALA A 533 6.32 2.35 -21.34
N VAL A 534 6.23 2.49 -22.67
CA VAL A 534 5.12 3.21 -23.32
C VAL A 534 3.77 2.58 -22.99
N LEU A 535 3.65 1.25 -23.13
CA LEU A 535 2.40 0.55 -22.77
C LEU A 535 2.14 0.62 -21.25
N GLY A 536 3.19 0.59 -20.46
CA GLY A 536 3.12 0.63 -19.01
C GLY A 536 2.65 1.97 -18.46
N VAL A 537 3.01 3.10 -19.09
CA VAL A 537 2.41 4.40 -18.76
C VAL A 537 0.91 4.36 -19.03
N GLY A 538 0.47 3.81 -20.17
CA GLY A 538 -0.97 3.66 -20.47
C GLY A 538 -1.70 2.77 -19.47
N LEU A 539 -1.12 1.62 -19.08
CA LEU A 539 -1.66 0.76 -18.03
C LEU A 539 -1.62 1.43 -16.65
N GLY A 540 -0.60 2.26 -16.39
CA GLY A 540 -0.47 3.07 -15.18
C GLY A 540 -1.58 4.10 -15.07
N CYS A 541 -1.96 4.76 -16.17
CA CYS A 541 -3.13 5.64 -16.20
C CYS A 541 -4.41 4.88 -15.87
N ALA A 542 -4.61 3.68 -16.44
CA ALA A 542 -5.78 2.87 -16.14
C ALA A 542 -5.83 2.42 -14.68
N LEU A 543 -4.68 2.01 -14.12
CA LEU A 543 -4.54 1.65 -12.71
C LEU A 543 -4.84 2.85 -11.81
N LEU A 544 -4.23 4.00 -12.08
CA LEU A 544 -4.41 5.21 -11.28
C LEU A 544 -5.85 5.73 -11.39
N TRP A 545 -6.46 5.68 -12.58
CA TRP A 545 -7.87 6.02 -12.76
C TRP A 545 -8.80 5.12 -11.94
N CYS A 546 -8.54 3.81 -11.93
CA CYS A 546 -9.31 2.87 -11.13
C CYS A 546 -9.16 3.13 -9.62
N VAL A 547 -7.95 3.48 -9.18
CA VAL A 547 -7.64 3.76 -7.77
C VAL A 547 -8.29 5.09 -7.36
N LEU A 548 -8.03 6.19 -8.08
CA LEU A 548 -8.60 7.51 -7.75
C LEU A 548 -10.14 7.52 -7.86
N GLY A 549 -10.70 6.81 -8.85
CA GLY A 549 -12.15 6.72 -9.03
C GLY A 549 -12.87 5.95 -7.92
N TYR A 550 -12.19 5.06 -7.20
CA TYR A 550 -12.74 4.41 -6.00
C TYR A 550 -12.56 5.28 -4.76
N LEU A 551 -11.45 6.01 -4.67
CA LEU A 551 -11.10 6.81 -3.50
C LEU A 551 -11.82 8.16 -3.43
N ASP A 552 -12.58 8.51 -4.47
CA ASP A 552 -13.28 9.79 -4.68
C ASP A 552 -12.42 11.02 -4.36
N PHE A 553 -11.10 10.92 -4.57
CA PHE A 553 -10.16 12.04 -4.45
C PHE A 553 -9.23 12.09 -5.66
N GLY A 554 -9.05 13.29 -6.19
CA GLY A 554 -8.16 13.56 -7.30
C GLY A 554 -8.60 12.95 -8.64
N SER A 555 -7.94 13.37 -9.70
CA SER A 555 -8.19 12.92 -11.06
C SER A 555 -6.89 12.70 -11.82
N LEU A 556 -6.98 11.98 -12.95
CA LEU A 556 -5.88 11.93 -13.91
C LEU A 556 -5.46 13.32 -14.42
N ALA A 557 -6.34 14.31 -14.33
CA ALA A 557 -6.03 15.69 -14.69
C ALA A 557 -4.98 16.34 -13.78
N ASP A 558 -4.89 15.90 -12.53
CA ASP A 558 -3.95 16.44 -11.53
C ASP A 558 -2.54 15.87 -11.70
N VAL A 559 -2.41 14.80 -12.48
CA VAL A 559 -1.12 14.18 -12.79
C VAL A 559 -0.35 15.06 -13.76
N ARG A 560 0.75 15.64 -13.28
CA ARG A 560 1.57 16.54 -14.09
C ARG A 560 2.26 15.77 -15.23
N TRP A 561 2.40 16.42 -16.38
CA TRP A 561 2.98 15.82 -17.60
C TRP A 561 4.37 15.21 -17.38
N TYR A 562 5.17 15.76 -16.46
CA TYR A 562 6.51 15.24 -16.19
C TYR A 562 6.48 13.84 -15.58
N SER A 563 5.40 13.40 -14.91
CA SER A 563 5.32 12.06 -14.31
C SER A 563 5.21 10.96 -15.36
N TYR A 564 4.58 11.25 -16.49
CA TYR A 564 4.55 10.38 -17.66
C TYR A 564 5.97 10.18 -18.22
N LEU A 565 6.74 11.26 -18.32
CA LEU A 565 8.12 11.19 -18.83
C LEU A 565 9.08 10.61 -17.80
N ALA A 566 8.91 10.94 -16.52
CA ALA A 566 9.74 10.49 -15.41
C ALA A 566 9.62 8.98 -15.22
N SER A 567 8.40 8.44 -15.15
CA SER A 567 8.18 6.97 -15.06
C SER A 567 8.82 6.22 -16.24
N PHE A 568 8.65 6.74 -17.46
CA PHE A 568 9.29 6.19 -18.65
C PHE A 568 10.83 6.22 -18.59
N ALA A 569 11.41 7.38 -18.26
CA ALA A 569 12.86 7.56 -18.20
C ALA A 569 13.49 6.74 -17.06
N LEU A 570 12.83 6.70 -15.91
CA LEU A 570 13.25 5.96 -14.72
C LEU A 570 13.34 4.45 -15.03
N VAL A 571 12.33 3.87 -15.66
CA VAL A 571 12.34 2.45 -16.04
C VAL A 571 13.43 2.14 -17.06
N LEU A 572 13.66 3.01 -18.05
CA LEU A 572 14.75 2.82 -19.01
C LEU A 572 16.13 2.93 -18.35
N LEU A 573 16.30 3.84 -17.40
CA LEU A 573 17.52 3.96 -16.62
C LEU A 573 17.79 2.67 -15.84
N PHE A 574 16.80 2.13 -15.14
CA PHE A 574 16.93 0.88 -14.39
C PHE A 574 17.10 -0.35 -15.29
N ALA A 575 16.48 -0.37 -16.47
CA ALA A 575 16.79 -1.36 -17.50
C ALA A 575 18.28 -1.33 -17.87
N GLY A 576 18.87 -0.14 -17.98
CA GLY A 576 20.28 0.05 -18.34
C GLY A 576 21.23 -0.38 -17.24
N ILE A 577 20.89 -0.05 -15.99
CA ILE A 577 21.61 -0.54 -14.81
C ILE A 577 21.59 -2.07 -14.78
N THR A 578 20.41 -2.66 -15.02
CA THR A 578 20.26 -4.12 -15.02
C THR A 578 21.08 -4.80 -16.12
N ASP A 579 21.08 -4.21 -17.32
CA ASP A 579 21.90 -4.68 -18.43
C ASP A 579 23.40 -4.62 -18.07
N LEU A 580 23.85 -3.53 -17.44
CA LEU A 580 25.22 -3.34 -17.01
C LEU A 580 25.64 -4.38 -15.94
N LEU A 581 24.75 -4.71 -14.99
CA LEU A 581 24.97 -5.79 -14.01
C LEU A 581 25.16 -7.16 -14.69
N LEU A 582 24.52 -7.39 -15.83
CA LEU A 582 24.63 -8.63 -16.62
C LEU A 582 25.83 -8.65 -17.60
N SER A 583 26.50 -7.52 -17.81
CA SER A 583 27.68 -7.40 -18.70
C SER A 583 28.75 -8.48 -18.47
N PRO A 584 29.16 -8.80 -17.22
CA PRO A 584 30.28 -9.70 -17.00
C PRO A 584 29.93 -11.14 -17.40
N LYS A 585 28.65 -11.50 -17.28
CA LYS A 585 28.14 -12.83 -17.60
C LYS A 585 28.16 -13.09 -19.11
N ILE A 586 27.84 -12.08 -19.92
CA ILE A 586 27.89 -12.18 -21.39
C ILE A 586 29.34 -12.33 -21.86
N LEU A 587 30.25 -11.55 -21.27
CA LEU A 587 31.68 -11.54 -21.66
C LEU A 587 32.43 -12.81 -21.27
N ARG A 588 31.94 -13.56 -20.27
CA ARG A 588 32.52 -14.85 -19.80
C ARG A 588 32.02 -16.08 -20.55
N ILE A 589 31.19 -15.93 -21.59
CA ILE A 589 30.69 -17.08 -22.35
C ILE A 589 31.85 -17.72 -23.14
N ASP A 590 32.20 -18.97 -22.81
CA ASP A 590 33.17 -19.76 -23.57
C ASP A 590 32.60 -20.10 -24.96
N MET A 591 33.24 -19.54 -25.98
CA MET A 591 32.80 -19.61 -27.38
C MET A 591 33.15 -20.94 -28.03
N ALA A 592 34.26 -21.55 -27.61
CA ALA A 592 34.69 -22.85 -28.13
C ALA A 592 33.77 -23.97 -27.63
N GLU A 593 33.39 -23.93 -26.36
CA GLU A 593 32.46 -24.90 -25.76
C GLU A 593 31.03 -24.76 -26.34
N SER A 594 30.62 -23.53 -26.65
CA SER A 594 29.28 -23.24 -27.20
C SER A 594 29.06 -23.77 -28.62
N LEU A 595 30.14 -23.96 -29.38
CA LEU A 595 30.13 -24.53 -30.73
C LEU A 595 30.31 -26.06 -30.71
N LYS A 596 31.01 -26.62 -29.71
CA LYS A 596 31.25 -28.07 -29.55
C LYS A 596 30.05 -28.88 -29.06
N ALA A 597 29.00 -28.26 -28.52
CA ALA A 597 27.85 -28.95 -27.93
C ALA A 597 26.95 -29.73 -28.93
N ASN A 598 27.48 -30.11 -30.09
CA ASN A 598 26.75 -30.75 -31.18
C ASN A 598 27.60 -31.77 -31.98
N GLU A 599 28.75 -32.19 -31.47
CA GLU A 599 29.36 -33.49 -31.84
C GLU A 599 28.99 -34.55 -30.81
#